data_AF-A0A955AIV6-F1
#
_entry.id   AF-A0A955AIV6-F1
#
_cell.length_a   1.000
_cell.length_b   1.000
_cell.length_c   1.000
_cell.angle_alpha   90.00
_cell.angle_beta   90.00
_cell.angle_gamma   90.00
#
_symmetry.space_group_name_H-M   'P 1'
#
loop_
_entity.id
_entity.type
_entity.pdbx_description
1 polymer ?
#
loop_
_entity_poly.entity_id
_entity_poly.type
_entity_poly.pdbx_seq_one_letter_code
_entity_poly.pdbx_strand_id
1 'polypeptide(L)'
;MKLDARGHDRNGQYRPADQRFEGRSERPCVAARIACATTMWYVGGNMEQLPTPHNNLFHYALTHAPNARGLIESQFPAGVLRALDLDSLQLEKGSFVDPDLRERYSDVLWSVRLAQADHHPDAVKERDQTAYVYFLFEHKSEPDRLTVLQLLTYIVRIWERRVREGLELCPVLPLVIYHGAADWTAARSMGELLQTPVPLAEYQVQFRFPLLDLGHRADEELGSEPILQVVLRLLKYGRSPRLRSELHEILNFLRTASPTNGVENWLEVLGVY
;
A
#
# COMPACT_ATOMS: atom_id res chain seq x y z
N MET A 1 -26.71 -49.03 2.36
CA MET A 1 -27.01 -47.97 1.37
C MET A 1 -25.69 -47.23 1.12
N LYS A 2 -25.06 -47.38 -0.05
CA LYS A 2 -23.72 -46.81 -0.32
C LYS A 2 -23.87 -45.33 -0.68
N LEU A 3 -23.27 -44.45 0.14
CA LEU A 3 -23.07 -43.02 -0.13
C LEU A 3 -21.68 -42.82 -0.76
N ASP A 4 -21.52 -41.80 -1.60
CA ASP A 4 -20.23 -41.45 -2.19
C ASP A 4 -19.39 -40.55 -1.27
N ALA A 5 -18.13 -40.33 -1.65
CA ALA A 5 -17.15 -39.56 -0.87
C ALA A 5 -17.48 -38.06 -0.73
N ARG A 6 -18.64 -37.59 -1.21
CA ARG A 6 -19.13 -36.21 -1.05
C ARG A 6 -20.51 -36.14 -0.39
N GLY A 7 -20.98 -37.21 0.25
CA GLY A 7 -22.13 -37.19 1.15
C GLY A 7 -23.49 -36.94 0.48
N HIS A 8 -23.63 -37.19 -0.82
CA HIS A 8 -24.91 -37.01 -1.53
C HIS A 8 -25.72 -38.30 -1.58
N ASP A 9 -27.05 -38.19 -1.43
CA ASP A 9 -27.98 -39.28 -1.73
C ASP A 9 -28.41 -39.27 -3.22
N ARG A 10 -29.12 -40.33 -3.65
CA ARG A 10 -29.48 -40.56 -5.07
C ARG A 10 -30.42 -39.50 -5.67
N ASN A 11 -30.89 -38.52 -4.91
CA ASN A 11 -31.79 -37.47 -5.40
C ASN A 11 -31.17 -36.06 -5.37
N GLY A 12 -29.86 -35.93 -5.13
CA GLY A 12 -29.14 -34.68 -5.42
C GLY A 12 -29.50 -33.48 -4.53
N GLN A 13 -29.96 -33.70 -3.31
CA GLN A 13 -30.18 -32.63 -2.32
C GLN A 13 -29.04 -32.59 -1.28
N TYR A 14 -28.44 -31.40 -1.11
CA TYR A 14 -27.38 -31.13 -0.14
C TYR A 14 -27.98 -30.85 1.26
N ARG A 15 -27.45 -31.49 2.31
CA ARG A 15 -27.76 -31.21 3.72
C ARG A 15 -26.46 -31.03 4.52
N PRO A 16 -26.24 -29.91 5.23
CA PRO A 16 -25.09 -29.75 6.12
C PRO A 16 -25.29 -30.57 7.41
N ALA A 17 -24.23 -31.24 7.86
CA ALA A 17 -24.22 -32.00 9.09
C ALA A 17 -23.96 -31.11 10.32
N ASP A 18 -24.95 -30.99 11.18
CA ASP A 18 -24.82 -30.54 12.57
C ASP A 18 -24.05 -31.59 13.37
N GLN A 19 -22.93 -31.21 14.00
CA GLN A 19 -22.35 -31.98 15.09
C GLN A 19 -22.02 -31.06 16.27
N ARG A 20 -22.97 -31.03 17.21
CA ARG A 20 -22.72 -30.78 18.63
C ARG A 20 -22.03 -32.01 19.22
N PHE A 21 -21.02 -31.80 20.07
CA PHE A 21 -20.63 -32.77 21.08
C PHE A 21 -20.50 -32.05 22.42
N GLU A 22 -21.30 -32.51 23.38
CA GLU A 22 -21.25 -32.18 24.80
C GLU A 22 -20.19 -33.06 25.50
N GLY A 23 -19.59 -32.53 26.59
CA GLY A 23 -19.47 -33.32 27.81
C GLY A 23 -18.17 -33.27 28.61
N ARG A 24 -18.27 -32.65 29.80
CA ARG A 24 -17.57 -32.88 31.08
C ARG A 24 -16.11 -32.43 31.23
N SER A 25 -15.59 -32.08 32.40
CA SER A 25 -16.05 -31.52 33.70
C SER A 25 -14.80 -31.54 34.58
N GLU A 26 -14.50 -30.45 35.30
CA GLU A 26 -14.01 -30.40 36.69
C GLU A 26 -13.22 -29.11 36.97
N ARG A 27 -13.61 -28.41 38.03
CA ARG A 27 -12.87 -27.35 38.77
C ARG A 27 -12.40 -27.97 40.12
N PRO A 28 -11.84 -27.26 41.13
CA PRO A 28 -11.32 -25.87 41.25
C PRO A 28 -10.00 -25.75 42.08
N CYS A 29 -9.46 -24.52 42.26
CA CYS A 29 -8.89 -23.96 43.52
C CYS A 29 -8.21 -22.60 43.21
N VAL A 30 -8.77 -21.43 43.55
CA VAL A 30 -8.78 -20.66 44.83
C VAL A 30 -7.46 -19.92 45.15
N ALA A 31 -7.63 -18.62 45.47
CA ALA A 31 -6.69 -17.60 45.99
C ALA A 31 -5.98 -16.75 44.90
N ALA A 32 -5.96 -15.41 44.90
CA ALA A 32 -6.36 -14.42 45.89
C ALA A 32 -6.76 -13.09 45.21
N ARG A 33 -7.70 -12.37 45.84
CA ARG A 33 -8.02 -10.96 45.60
C ARG A 33 -6.86 -10.07 46.04
N ILE A 34 -6.57 -9.00 45.30
CA ILE A 34 -6.63 -7.60 45.76
C ILE A 34 -7.03 -6.75 44.54
N ALA A 35 -8.06 -5.93 44.72
CA ALA A 35 -8.48 -4.92 43.76
C ALA A 35 -7.78 -3.59 44.05
N CYS A 36 -7.36 -2.89 43.01
CA CYS A 36 -7.48 -1.43 42.99
C CYS A 36 -7.82 -1.01 41.56
N ALA A 37 -9.05 -0.54 41.39
CA ALA A 37 -9.57 -0.02 40.14
C ALA A 37 -9.15 1.43 39.97
N THR A 38 -8.74 1.83 38.76
CA THR A 38 -9.35 2.95 38.04
C THR A 38 -9.05 2.78 36.54
N THR A 39 -10.06 2.28 35.81
CA THR A 39 -10.57 2.67 34.47
C THR A 39 -9.74 3.67 33.64
N MET A 40 -9.62 3.65 32.31
CA MET A 40 -10.34 3.12 31.13
C MET A 40 -9.42 3.62 29.97
N TRP A 41 -8.91 2.89 28.98
CA TRP A 41 -9.55 2.14 27.91
C TRP A 41 -8.48 1.19 27.32
N TYR A 42 -8.75 -0.12 27.34
CA TYR A 42 -8.04 -1.09 26.51
C TYR A 42 -9.14 -1.99 25.94
N VAL A 43 -9.54 -1.73 24.69
CA VAL A 43 -10.32 -2.70 23.91
C VAL A 43 -9.30 -3.54 23.18
N GLY A 44 -9.31 -4.84 23.47
CA GLY A 44 -8.36 -5.81 22.97
C GLY A 44 -8.26 -5.82 21.45
N GLY A 45 -7.03 -5.71 20.97
CA GLY A 45 -6.58 -6.32 19.73
C GLY A 45 -5.58 -7.42 20.11
N ASN A 46 -5.77 -8.62 19.57
CA ASN A 46 -4.81 -9.71 19.64
C ASN A 46 -3.38 -9.20 19.34
N MET A 47 -2.43 -9.47 20.23
CA MET A 47 -0.99 -9.28 19.98
C MET A 47 -0.38 -10.39 19.08
N GLU A 48 -1.12 -10.81 18.05
CA GLU A 48 -0.60 -11.69 17.01
C GLU A 48 -0.77 -10.98 15.67
N GLN A 49 0.37 -10.60 15.07
CA GLN A 49 0.58 -9.86 13.81
C GLN A 49 0.71 -8.33 13.93
N LEU A 50 1.82 -7.88 14.51
CA LEU A 50 2.34 -6.53 14.24
C LEU A 50 2.80 -6.47 12.76
N PRO A 51 2.37 -5.47 11.95
CA PRO A 51 2.91 -5.27 10.62
C PRO A 51 4.41 -4.99 10.72
N THR A 52 5.22 -5.60 9.85
CA THR A 52 6.69 -5.52 9.92
C THR A 52 7.18 -4.05 10.01
N PRO A 53 8.28 -3.74 10.72
CA PRO A 53 8.77 -2.36 10.91
C PRO A 53 8.92 -1.53 9.62
N HIS A 54 9.28 -2.18 8.51
CA HIS A 54 9.42 -1.53 7.20
C HIS A 54 8.09 -1.00 6.65
N ASN A 55 6.98 -1.68 6.94
CA ASN A 55 5.66 -1.28 6.50
C ASN A 55 5.19 0.00 7.21
N ASN A 56 5.50 0.12 8.50
CA ASN A 56 5.20 1.33 9.28
C ASN A 56 6.02 2.52 8.78
N LEU A 57 7.31 2.31 8.49
CA LEU A 57 8.19 3.35 7.94
C LEU A 57 7.71 3.81 6.55
N PHE A 58 7.35 2.87 5.67
CA PHE A 58 6.79 3.16 4.36
C PHE A 58 5.51 4.01 4.46
N HIS A 59 4.54 3.54 5.25
CA HIS A 59 3.26 4.21 5.40
C HIS A 59 3.43 5.59 6.04
N TYR A 60 4.27 5.71 7.07
CA TYR A 60 4.61 6.98 7.66
C TYR A 60 5.17 7.94 6.61
N ALA A 61 6.21 7.56 5.89
CA ALA A 61 6.88 8.47 4.97
C ALA A 61 5.97 8.92 3.83
N LEU A 62 5.24 7.98 3.20
CA LEU A 62 4.47 8.27 2.00
C LEU A 62 3.08 8.84 2.25
N THR A 63 2.63 8.94 3.51
CA THR A 63 1.44 9.74 3.88
C THR A 63 1.77 11.22 4.08
N HIS A 64 3.05 11.62 4.03
CA HIS A 64 3.45 13.04 4.05
C HIS A 64 3.52 13.61 2.63
N ALA A 65 2.79 14.70 2.38
CA ALA A 65 2.64 15.29 1.04
C ALA A 65 3.97 15.68 0.36
N PRO A 66 4.96 16.30 1.05
CA PRO A 66 6.25 16.60 0.43
C PRO A 66 6.99 15.36 -0.07
N ASN A 67 6.97 14.28 0.72
CA ASN A 67 7.61 13.01 0.35
C ASN A 67 6.90 12.36 -0.84
N ALA A 68 5.57 12.33 -0.82
CA ALA A 68 4.78 11.78 -1.92
C ALA A 68 5.02 12.57 -3.22
N ARG A 69 5.05 13.90 -3.15
CA ARG A 69 5.39 14.77 -4.27
C ARG A 69 6.79 14.49 -4.81
N GLY A 70 7.82 14.48 -3.97
CA GLY A 70 9.19 14.21 -4.38
C GLY A 70 9.35 12.82 -5.02
N LEU A 71 8.60 11.83 -4.53
CA LEU A 71 8.54 10.51 -5.16
C LEU A 71 7.89 10.59 -6.55
N ILE A 72 6.76 11.26 -6.70
CA ILE A 72 6.09 11.43 -8.01
C ILE A 72 7.02 12.15 -9.00
N GLU A 73 7.64 13.25 -8.58
CA GLU A 73 8.53 14.06 -9.42
C GLU A 73 9.77 13.27 -9.88
N SER A 74 10.30 12.38 -9.05
CA SER A 74 11.47 11.56 -9.39
C SER A 74 11.14 10.36 -10.28
N GLN A 75 9.92 9.80 -10.19
CA GLN A 75 9.58 8.54 -10.87
C GLN A 75 8.80 8.70 -12.17
N PHE A 76 8.09 9.82 -12.36
CA PHE A 76 7.26 10.02 -13.55
C PHE A 76 7.92 10.97 -14.57
N PRO A 77 7.78 10.71 -15.89
CA PRO A 77 8.35 11.57 -16.92
C PRO A 77 7.79 13.00 -16.87
N ALA A 78 8.58 13.98 -17.29
CA ALA A 78 8.18 15.40 -17.31
C ALA A 78 6.86 15.67 -18.07
N GLY A 79 6.54 14.87 -19.09
CA GLY A 79 5.26 14.95 -19.79
C GLY A 79 4.05 14.61 -18.93
N VAL A 80 4.18 13.63 -18.02
CA VAL A 80 3.16 13.27 -17.04
C VAL A 80 3.06 14.37 -15.99
N LEU A 81 4.19 14.81 -15.44
CA LEU A 81 4.22 15.83 -14.38
C LEU A 81 3.57 17.15 -14.80
N ARG A 82 3.78 17.59 -16.05
CA ARG A 82 3.15 18.81 -16.60
C ARG A 82 1.63 18.73 -16.71
N ALA A 83 1.06 17.51 -16.74
CA ALA A 83 -0.38 17.33 -16.79
C ALA A 83 -1.05 17.37 -15.41
N LEU A 84 -0.27 17.55 -14.34
CA LEU A 84 -0.74 17.44 -12.95
C LEU A 84 -0.50 18.75 -12.20
N ASP A 85 -1.49 19.18 -11.42
CA ASP A 85 -1.34 20.22 -10.42
C ASP A 85 -0.86 19.59 -9.10
N LEU A 86 0.46 19.41 -8.96
CA LEU A 86 1.06 18.75 -7.77
C LEU A 86 0.86 19.53 -6.47
N ASP A 87 0.45 20.81 -6.51
CA ASP A 87 0.09 21.58 -5.31
C ASP A 87 -1.27 21.15 -4.75
N SER A 88 -2.10 20.48 -5.57
CA SER A 88 -3.40 19.93 -5.19
C SER A 88 -3.36 18.52 -4.61
N LEU A 89 -2.17 17.97 -4.33
CA LEU A 89 -1.99 16.59 -3.87
C LEU A 89 -2.70 16.36 -2.52
N GLN A 90 -3.62 15.40 -2.47
CA GLN A 90 -4.44 15.09 -1.29
C GLN A 90 -4.42 13.61 -0.94
N LEU A 91 -4.22 13.31 0.35
CA LEU A 91 -4.18 11.93 0.84
C LEU A 91 -5.61 11.40 0.96
N GLU A 92 -5.88 10.27 0.30
CA GLU A 92 -7.17 9.60 0.38
C GLU A 92 -7.18 8.66 1.59
N LYS A 93 -8.21 8.77 2.43
CA LYS A 93 -8.30 7.95 3.63
C LYS A 93 -8.56 6.49 3.27
N GLY A 94 -7.74 5.61 3.85
CA GLY A 94 -7.67 4.16 3.64
C GLY A 94 -8.87 3.32 4.05
N SER A 95 -10.12 3.80 3.97
CA SER A 95 -11.30 2.92 4.03
C SER A 95 -11.50 2.12 2.74
N PHE A 96 -10.38 1.85 2.06
CA PHE A 96 -10.31 1.09 0.83
C PHE A 96 -10.52 -0.36 1.20
N VAL A 97 -11.57 -0.88 0.58
CA VAL A 97 -11.84 -2.30 0.44
C VAL A 97 -12.55 -2.95 1.62
N ASP A 98 -13.54 -3.76 1.24
CA ASP A 98 -14.12 -4.89 1.96
C ASP A 98 -13.35 -5.30 3.24
N PRO A 99 -14.02 -5.54 4.38
CA PRO A 99 -13.41 -6.11 5.58
C PRO A 99 -12.36 -7.21 5.32
N ASP A 100 -12.54 -8.03 4.28
CA ASP A 100 -11.63 -9.12 3.87
C ASP A 100 -10.28 -8.65 3.28
N LEU A 101 -10.10 -7.36 3.00
CA LEU A 101 -8.86 -6.76 2.50
C LEU A 101 -8.21 -5.77 3.44
N ARG A 102 -8.83 -5.53 4.59
CA ARG A 102 -8.21 -4.78 5.69
C ARG A 102 -6.98 -5.48 6.26
N GLU A 103 -6.73 -6.75 5.95
CA GLU A 103 -5.62 -7.49 6.56
C GLU A 103 -4.26 -7.27 5.88
N ARG A 104 -4.17 -6.46 4.80
CA ARG A 104 -2.91 -6.21 4.09
C ARG A 104 -2.69 -4.72 3.82
N TYR A 105 -2.55 -3.95 4.89
CA TYR A 105 -2.20 -2.53 4.80
C TYR A 105 -0.75 -2.36 4.33
N SER A 106 -0.55 -1.96 3.08
CA SER A 106 0.73 -1.41 2.58
C SER A 106 0.54 -0.28 1.56
N ASP A 107 -0.68 0.23 1.41
CA ASP A 107 -1.05 0.92 0.18
C ASP A 107 -1.44 2.36 0.51
N VAL A 108 -0.77 3.33 -0.14
CA VAL A 108 -1.04 4.76 0.04
C VAL A 108 -1.65 5.32 -1.23
N LEU A 109 -2.83 5.93 -1.12
CA LEU A 109 -3.53 6.52 -2.25
C LEU A 109 -3.55 8.04 -2.13
N TRP A 110 -3.09 8.72 -3.18
CA TRP A 110 -3.15 10.17 -3.31
C TRP A 110 -4.04 10.56 -4.49
N SER A 111 -4.85 11.59 -4.35
CA SER A 111 -5.50 12.27 -5.45
C SER A 111 -4.75 13.54 -5.83
N VAL A 112 -4.76 13.85 -7.11
CA VAL A 112 -4.20 15.10 -7.66
C VAL A 112 -5.11 15.60 -8.76
N ARG A 113 -5.25 16.90 -8.90
CA ARG A 113 -6.01 17.50 -10.00
C ARG A 113 -5.19 17.47 -11.27
N LEU A 114 -5.84 17.27 -12.42
CA LEU A 114 -5.22 17.61 -13.69
C LEU A 114 -4.91 19.11 -13.70
N ALA A 115 -3.72 19.47 -14.17
CA ALA A 115 -3.41 20.87 -14.47
C ALA A 115 -4.46 21.37 -15.47
N GLN A 116 -4.97 22.60 -15.30
CA GLN A 116 -5.92 23.17 -16.26
C GLN A 116 -5.28 23.11 -17.65
N ALA A 117 -5.81 22.24 -18.51
CA ALA A 117 -5.56 22.37 -19.94
C ALA A 117 -6.13 23.72 -20.37
N ASP A 118 -5.51 24.38 -21.34
CA ASP A 118 -6.08 25.55 -22.02
C ASP A 118 -7.53 25.22 -22.41
N HIS A 119 -8.48 25.65 -21.58
CA HIS A 119 -9.87 25.27 -21.76
C HIS A 119 -10.34 25.90 -23.06
N HIS A 120 -10.76 25.07 -24.02
CA HIS A 120 -11.57 25.55 -25.13
C HIS A 120 -12.78 26.28 -24.52
N PRO A 121 -13.06 27.54 -24.90
CA PRO A 121 -14.04 28.41 -24.23
C PRO A 121 -15.50 27.89 -24.26
N ASP A 122 -15.75 26.75 -24.89
CA ASP A 122 -17.07 26.14 -25.07
C ASP A 122 -17.29 24.90 -24.17
N ALA A 123 -16.34 24.54 -23.31
CA ALA A 123 -16.56 23.50 -22.31
C ALA A 123 -17.47 24.03 -21.20
N VAL A 124 -18.75 23.69 -21.31
CA VAL A 124 -19.84 23.99 -20.38
C VAL A 124 -19.38 23.84 -18.91
N LYS A 125 -19.46 24.95 -18.17
CA LYS A 125 -19.36 25.01 -16.70
C LYS A 125 -20.56 24.32 -16.05
N GLU A 126 -20.68 23.00 -16.17
CA GLU A 126 -21.66 22.25 -15.41
C GLU A 126 -21.00 21.08 -14.69
N ARG A 127 -20.92 21.28 -13.37
CA ARG A 127 -20.31 20.48 -12.31
C ARG A 127 -18.83 20.80 -12.06
N ASP A 128 -18.56 21.06 -10.79
CA ASP A 128 -17.25 21.07 -10.12
C ASP A 128 -16.62 19.65 -10.12
N GLN A 129 -16.65 18.97 -11.28
CA GLN A 129 -15.97 17.72 -11.54
C GLN A 129 -14.52 18.05 -11.86
N THR A 130 -13.78 18.43 -10.83
CA THR A 130 -12.34 18.50 -10.98
C THR A 130 -11.86 17.11 -11.40
N ALA A 131 -11.28 17.00 -12.60
CA ALA A 131 -10.73 15.73 -13.08
C ALA A 131 -9.53 15.37 -12.21
N TYR A 132 -9.64 14.26 -11.49
CA TYR A 132 -8.58 13.77 -10.62
C TYR A 132 -7.77 12.70 -11.34
N VAL A 133 -6.50 12.58 -10.97
CA VAL A 133 -5.65 11.42 -11.19
C VAL A 133 -5.30 10.85 -9.82
N TYR A 134 -5.29 9.53 -9.68
CA TYR A 134 -4.83 8.91 -8.44
C TYR A 134 -3.43 8.33 -8.59
N PHE A 135 -2.61 8.45 -7.54
CA PHE A 135 -1.38 7.71 -7.38
C PHE A 135 -1.56 6.64 -6.30
N LEU A 136 -1.31 5.39 -6.66
CA LEU A 136 -1.42 4.24 -5.78
C LEU A 136 -0.02 3.70 -5.49
N PHE A 137 0.49 3.91 -4.29
CA PHE A 137 1.81 3.44 -3.88
C PHE A 137 1.69 2.10 -3.18
N GLU A 138 2.42 1.10 -3.68
CA GLU A 138 2.50 -0.24 -3.12
C GLU A 138 3.93 -0.52 -2.63
N HIS A 139 4.05 -1.13 -1.47
CA HIS A 139 5.33 -1.57 -0.93
C HIS A 139 5.52 -3.08 -1.06
N LYS A 140 6.66 -3.52 -1.60
CA LYS A 140 7.03 -4.95 -1.69
C LYS A 140 8.41 -5.23 -1.12
N SER A 141 8.48 -6.19 -0.20
CA SER A 141 9.73 -6.74 0.32
C SER A 141 10.23 -7.95 -0.47
N GLU A 142 9.38 -8.57 -1.28
CA GLU A 142 9.69 -9.77 -2.08
C GLU A 142 9.04 -9.65 -3.46
N PRO A 143 9.63 -10.24 -4.52
CA PRO A 143 9.00 -10.28 -5.83
C PRO A 143 7.78 -11.20 -5.80
N ASP A 144 6.59 -10.62 -5.71
CA ASP A 144 5.33 -11.36 -5.77
C ASP A 144 4.86 -11.44 -7.23
N ARG A 145 4.75 -12.68 -7.74
CA ARG A 145 4.28 -12.97 -9.10
C ARG A 145 2.93 -12.32 -9.42
N LEU A 146 2.05 -12.16 -8.43
CA LEU A 146 0.70 -11.62 -8.63
C LEU A 146 0.59 -10.12 -8.36
N THR A 147 1.69 -9.41 -8.16
CA THR A 147 1.69 -7.95 -7.90
C THR A 147 0.86 -7.17 -8.93
N VAL A 148 0.99 -7.49 -10.22
CA VAL A 148 0.20 -6.82 -11.27
C VAL A 148 -1.30 -7.03 -11.06
N LEU A 149 -1.73 -8.26 -10.76
CA LEU A 149 -3.14 -8.60 -10.56
C LEU A 149 -3.69 -7.93 -9.30
N GLN A 150 -2.89 -7.86 -8.24
CA GLN A 150 -3.23 -7.14 -7.01
C GLN A 150 -3.47 -5.65 -7.30
N LEU A 151 -2.53 -4.99 -8.00
CA LEU A 151 -2.68 -3.58 -8.39
C LEU A 151 -3.92 -3.36 -9.27
N LEU A 152 -4.19 -4.25 -10.24
CA LEU A 152 -5.41 -4.16 -11.04
C LEU A 152 -6.67 -4.23 -10.17
N THR A 153 -6.67 -5.13 -9.19
CA THR A 153 -7.80 -5.28 -8.25
C THR A 153 -8.04 -3.98 -7.48
N TYR A 154 -6.98 -3.28 -7.07
CA TYR A 154 -7.09 -1.99 -6.39
C TYR A 154 -7.63 -0.89 -7.30
N ILE A 155 -7.14 -0.81 -8.54
CA ILE A 155 -7.62 0.14 -9.54
C ILE A 155 -9.12 -0.04 -9.80
N VAL A 156 -9.56 -1.28 -10.02
CA VAL A 156 -10.98 -1.60 -10.22
C VAL A 156 -11.81 -1.16 -9.01
N ARG A 157 -11.33 -1.37 -7.79
CA ARG A 157 -12.05 -0.96 -6.58
C ARG A 157 -12.13 0.55 -6.39
N ILE A 158 -11.08 1.28 -6.75
CA ILE A 158 -11.11 2.74 -6.81
C ILE A 158 -12.20 3.18 -7.80
N TRP A 159 -12.28 2.56 -8.97
CA TRP A 159 -13.31 2.85 -9.97
C TRP A 159 -14.73 2.51 -9.52
N GLU A 160 -14.94 1.33 -8.93
CA GLU A 160 -16.25 0.93 -8.38
C GLU A 160 -16.75 1.91 -7.33
N ARG A 161 -15.86 2.42 -6.46
CA ARG A 161 -16.21 3.47 -5.50
C ARG A 161 -16.66 4.74 -6.19
N ARG A 162 -15.91 5.23 -7.19
CA ARG A 162 -16.26 6.45 -7.92
C ARG A 162 -17.62 6.33 -8.61
N VAL A 163 -17.89 5.20 -9.24
CA VAL A 163 -19.21 4.91 -9.84
C VAL A 163 -20.31 4.96 -8.77
N ARG A 164 -20.09 4.35 -7.60
CA ARG A 164 -21.04 4.38 -6.48
C ARG A 164 -21.30 5.80 -5.95
N GLU A 165 -20.28 6.66 -5.98
CA GLU A 165 -20.35 8.07 -5.60
C GLU A 165 -20.90 8.97 -6.72
N GLY A 166 -21.24 8.41 -7.89
CA GLY A 166 -21.74 9.18 -9.04
C GLY A 166 -20.67 10.03 -9.72
N LEU A 167 -19.40 9.68 -9.54
CA LEU A 167 -18.24 10.34 -10.13
C LEU A 167 -17.76 9.59 -11.37
N GLU A 168 -17.24 10.33 -12.35
CA GLU A 168 -16.60 9.74 -13.53
C GLU A 168 -15.33 8.96 -13.16
N LEU A 169 -15.01 7.93 -13.96
CA LEU A 169 -13.76 7.19 -13.85
C LEU A 169 -12.58 8.11 -14.15
N CYS A 170 -11.42 7.75 -13.61
CA CYS A 170 -10.21 8.53 -13.79
C CYS A 170 -8.95 7.64 -13.83
N PRO A 171 -7.83 8.16 -14.36
CA PRO A 171 -6.58 7.44 -14.33
C PRO A 171 -6.11 7.15 -12.90
N VAL A 172 -5.64 5.92 -12.68
CA VAL A 172 -4.95 5.50 -11.46
C VAL A 172 -3.55 5.02 -11.87
N LEU A 173 -2.52 5.66 -11.34
CA LEU A 173 -1.12 5.40 -11.63
C LEU A 173 -0.51 4.63 -10.45
N PRO A 174 -0.43 3.30 -10.55
CA PRO A 174 0.27 2.51 -9.54
C PRO A 174 1.79 2.73 -9.62
N LEU A 175 2.46 2.76 -8.47
CA LEU A 175 3.92 2.78 -8.35
C LEU A 175 4.32 1.77 -7.27
N VAL A 176 5.18 0.83 -7.62
CA VAL A 176 5.70 -0.17 -6.68
C VAL A 176 7.07 0.26 -6.17
N ILE A 177 7.23 0.31 -4.86
CA ILE A 177 8.49 0.52 -4.15
C ILE A 177 8.98 -0.85 -3.68
N TYR A 178 10.07 -1.33 -4.27
CA TYR A 178 10.65 -2.64 -3.98
C TYR A 178 11.97 -2.52 -3.22
N HIS A 179 12.11 -3.29 -2.15
CA HIS A 179 13.29 -3.28 -1.28
C HIS A 179 13.70 -4.69 -0.81
N GLY A 180 13.45 -5.70 -1.65
CA GLY A 180 13.87 -7.07 -1.37
C GLY A 180 15.37 -7.29 -1.54
N ALA A 181 15.85 -8.39 -0.96
CA ALA A 181 17.28 -8.75 -1.02
C ALA A 181 17.69 -9.36 -2.38
N ALA A 182 16.72 -9.89 -3.13
CA ALA A 182 16.92 -10.43 -4.47
C ALA A 182 16.55 -9.38 -5.52
N ASP A 183 16.90 -9.63 -6.78
CA ASP A 183 16.44 -8.79 -7.88
C ASP A 183 14.93 -8.96 -8.11
N TRP A 184 14.29 -7.93 -8.65
CA TRP A 184 12.88 -8.03 -9.03
C TRP A 184 12.69 -8.95 -10.23
N THR A 185 12.08 -10.11 -10.02
CA THR A 185 11.81 -11.13 -11.06
C THR A 185 10.35 -11.27 -11.46
N ALA A 186 9.42 -10.56 -10.79
CA ALA A 186 7.99 -10.67 -11.08
C ALA A 186 7.57 -9.82 -12.30
N ALA A 187 6.45 -10.19 -12.91
CA ALA A 187 5.86 -9.46 -14.03
C ALA A 187 5.55 -8.00 -13.65
N ARG A 188 5.73 -7.07 -14.60
CA ARG A 188 5.42 -5.63 -14.46
C ARG A 188 4.24 -5.17 -15.33
N SER A 189 3.66 -6.10 -16.08
CA SER A 189 2.47 -5.88 -16.90
C SER A 189 1.60 -7.12 -16.96
N MET A 190 0.32 -6.96 -17.28
CA MET A 190 -0.58 -8.11 -17.47
C MET A 190 -0.13 -8.99 -18.63
N GLY A 191 0.45 -8.40 -19.68
CA GLY A 191 1.01 -9.13 -20.81
C GLY A 191 2.17 -10.04 -20.40
N GLU A 192 3.10 -9.55 -19.57
CA GLU A 192 4.18 -10.37 -19.00
C GLU A 192 3.65 -11.50 -18.09
N LEU A 193 2.61 -11.20 -17.29
CA LEU A 193 2.02 -12.18 -16.38
C LEU A 193 1.29 -13.32 -17.12
N LEU A 194 0.52 -12.97 -18.16
CA LEU A 194 -0.31 -13.91 -18.91
C LEU A 194 0.46 -14.63 -20.03
N GLN A 195 1.61 -14.09 -20.48
CA GLN A 195 2.44 -14.64 -21.56
C GLN A 195 1.65 -14.91 -22.84
N THR A 196 0.71 -14.02 -23.14
CA THR A 196 -0.29 -14.23 -24.17
C THR A 196 0.30 -14.11 -25.58
N PRO A 197 -0.11 -14.97 -26.54
CA PRO A 197 0.31 -14.85 -27.94
C PRO A 197 0.01 -13.47 -28.54
N VAL A 198 0.88 -12.99 -29.44
CA VAL A 198 0.79 -11.65 -30.06
C VAL A 198 -0.60 -11.31 -30.63
N PRO A 199 -1.30 -12.22 -31.34
CA PRO A 199 -2.65 -11.91 -31.87
C PRO A 199 -3.71 -11.66 -30.79
N LEU A 200 -3.48 -12.12 -29.56
CA LEU A 200 -4.38 -11.94 -28.42
C LEU A 200 -3.95 -10.80 -27.50
N ALA A 201 -2.85 -10.11 -27.82
CA ALA A 201 -2.30 -9.00 -27.03
C ALA A 201 -3.22 -7.77 -26.96
N GLU A 202 -3.95 -7.49 -28.04
CA GLU A 202 -4.82 -6.31 -28.15
C GLU A 202 -6.08 -6.40 -27.27
N TYR A 203 -6.56 -7.61 -26.98
CA TYR A 203 -7.78 -7.85 -26.20
C TYR A 203 -7.54 -7.92 -24.69
N GLN A 204 -6.29 -7.81 -24.25
CA GLN A 204 -5.95 -7.84 -22.84
C GLN A 204 -6.09 -6.47 -22.18
N VAL A 205 -6.34 -6.49 -20.88
CA VAL A 205 -6.25 -5.29 -20.04
C VAL A 205 -4.80 -4.80 -20.08
N GLN A 206 -4.59 -3.62 -20.66
CA GLN A 206 -3.28 -2.99 -20.74
C GLN A 206 -3.18 -1.88 -19.69
N PHE A 207 -2.28 -2.06 -18.75
CA PHE A 207 -1.75 -0.98 -17.91
C PHE A 207 -0.33 -1.36 -17.49
N ARG A 208 0.45 -0.35 -17.14
CA ARG A 208 1.87 -0.46 -16.78
C ARG A 208 2.09 0.31 -15.49
N PHE A 209 3.00 -0.16 -14.63
CA PHE A 209 3.41 0.57 -13.44
C PHE A 209 4.91 0.93 -13.50
N PRO A 210 5.32 2.14 -13.11
CA PRO A 210 6.72 2.41 -12.76
C PRO A 210 7.17 1.56 -11.57
N LEU A 211 8.43 1.11 -11.63
CA LEU A 211 9.10 0.38 -10.55
C LEU A 211 10.31 1.20 -10.08
N LEU A 212 10.34 1.56 -8.80
CA LEU A 212 11.53 2.09 -8.15
C LEU A 212 12.29 0.92 -7.49
N ASP A 213 13.26 0.36 -8.20
CA ASP A 213 14.16 -0.67 -7.70
C ASP A 213 15.33 -0.03 -6.94
N LEU A 214 15.24 -0.03 -5.61
CA LEU A 214 16.22 0.63 -4.74
C LEU A 214 17.60 -0.04 -4.77
N GLY A 215 17.68 -1.34 -5.08
CA GLY A 215 18.95 -2.07 -5.13
C GLY A 215 19.89 -1.57 -6.23
N HIS A 216 19.31 -1.03 -7.31
CA HIS A 216 20.02 -0.60 -8.51
C HIS A 216 20.10 0.93 -8.68
N ARG A 217 19.61 1.70 -7.69
CA ARG A 217 19.62 3.18 -7.73
C ARG A 217 20.72 3.75 -6.85
N ALA A 218 21.37 4.82 -7.32
CA ALA A 218 22.29 5.59 -6.48
C ALA A 218 21.52 6.35 -5.39
N ASP A 219 22.14 6.61 -4.23
CA ASP A 219 21.44 7.20 -3.08
C ASP A 219 20.97 8.63 -3.37
N GLU A 220 21.74 9.37 -4.17
CA GLU A 220 21.46 10.75 -4.60
C GLU A 220 20.28 10.84 -5.58
N GLU A 221 19.91 9.73 -6.23
CA GLU A 221 18.80 9.65 -7.18
C GLU A 221 17.45 9.34 -6.51
N LEU A 222 17.42 9.11 -5.19
CA LEU A 222 16.22 8.67 -4.47
C LEU A 222 15.21 9.82 -4.18
N GLY A 223 15.39 10.98 -4.81
CA GLY A 223 14.52 12.15 -4.66
C GLY A 223 15.22 13.33 -4.00
N SER A 224 14.61 14.51 -4.01
CA SER A 224 15.21 15.74 -3.47
C SER A 224 14.94 15.95 -1.98
N GLU A 225 13.85 15.41 -1.46
CA GLU A 225 13.43 15.60 -0.08
C GLU A 225 14.30 14.77 0.89
N PRO A 226 14.92 15.39 1.91
CA PRO A 226 15.84 14.67 2.80
C PRO A 226 15.19 13.51 3.55
N ILE A 227 13.92 13.68 3.95
CA ILE A 227 13.16 12.64 4.65
C ILE A 227 12.93 11.44 3.73
N LEU A 228 12.50 11.70 2.50
CA LEU A 228 12.31 10.67 1.49
C LEU A 228 13.61 9.92 1.23
N GLN A 229 14.73 10.62 1.06
CA GLN A 229 16.04 9.98 0.88
C GLN A 229 16.42 9.10 2.08
N VAL A 230 16.26 9.59 3.32
CA VAL A 230 16.54 8.79 4.53
C VAL A 230 15.70 7.52 4.55
N VAL A 231 14.40 7.65 4.32
CA VAL A 231 13.48 6.51 4.33
C VAL A 231 13.82 5.51 3.23
N LEU A 232 14.02 5.96 2.00
CA LEU A 232 14.35 5.07 0.88
C LEU A 232 15.70 4.41 1.06
N ARG A 233 16.71 5.09 1.64
CA ARG A 233 18.00 4.48 2.00
C ARG A 233 17.84 3.44 3.13
N LEU A 234 17.04 3.72 4.16
CA LEU A 234 16.73 2.75 5.21
C LEU A 234 16.02 1.52 4.64
N LEU A 235 15.08 1.69 3.71
CA LEU A 235 14.42 0.58 3.02
C LEU A 235 15.42 -0.21 2.15
N LYS A 236 16.26 0.49 1.38
CA LYS A 236 17.30 -0.07 0.50
C LYS A 236 18.30 -0.93 1.27
N TYR A 237 18.87 -0.40 2.35
CA TYR A 237 19.90 -1.10 3.11
C TYR A 237 19.33 -1.99 4.22
N GLY A 238 18.04 -1.91 4.54
CA GLY A 238 17.42 -2.63 5.66
C GLY A 238 17.62 -4.14 5.66
N ARG A 239 17.86 -4.75 4.48
CA ARG A 239 18.18 -6.18 4.32
C ARG A 239 19.62 -6.45 3.86
N SER A 240 20.44 -5.41 3.74
CA SER A 240 21.82 -5.51 3.28
C SER A 240 22.78 -5.72 4.46
N PRO A 241 23.83 -6.55 4.32
CA PRO A 241 24.93 -6.59 5.29
C PRO A 241 25.60 -5.22 5.50
N ARG A 242 25.44 -4.30 4.53
CA ARG A 242 25.94 -2.92 4.60
C ARG A 242 25.10 -2.00 5.49
N LEU A 243 23.95 -2.43 5.99
CA LEU A 243 23.09 -1.57 6.84
C LEU A 243 23.88 -0.88 7.95
N ARG A 244 24.75 -1.63 8.64
CA ARG A 244 25.50 -1.10 9.79
C ARG A 244 26.49 0.00 9.39
N SER A 245 27.13 -0.12 8.22
CA SER A 245 28.04 0.92 7.72
C SER A 245 27.26 2.13 7.21
N GLU A 246 26.19 1.90 6.45
CA GLU A 246 25.37 2.96 5.85
C GLU A 246 24.51 3.71 6.87
N LEU A 247 24.11 3.08 7.97
CA LEU A 247 23.26 3.70 8.99
C LEU A 247 23.90 4.97 9.57
N HIS A 248 25.23 4.98 9.74
CA HIS A 248 25.94 6.18 10.19
C HIS A 248 25.81 7.33 9.20
N GLU A 249 25.97 7.05 7.90
CA GLU A 249 25.83 8.04 6.83
C GLU A 249 24.38 8.53 6.69
N ILE A 250 23.40 7.64 6.83
CA ILE A 250 21.98 7.98 6.79
C ILE A 250 21.61 8.90 7.96
N LEU A 251 22.04 8.58 9.18
CA LEU A 251 21.78 9.40 10.36
C LEU A 251 22.52 10.74 10.31
N ASN A 252 23.75 10.77 9.78
CA ASN A 252 24.49 12.00 9.55
C ASN A 252 23.78 12.90 8.54
N PHE A 253 23.34 12.33 7.43
CA PHE A 253 22.59 13.04 6.40
C PHE A 253 21.29 13.64 6.97
N LEU A 254 20.54 12.86 7.75
CA LEU A 254 19.34 13.34 8.46
C LEU A 254 19.67 14.53 9.37
N ARG A 255 20.73 14.44 10.17
CA ARG A 255 21.15 15.52 11.08
C ARG A 255 21.53 16.79 10.32
N THR A 256 22.26 16.67 9.21
CA THR A 256 22.66 17.84 8.42
C THR A 256 21.49 18.47 7.67
N ALA A 257 20.51 17.66 7.28
CA ALA A 257 19.35 18.12 6.54
C ALA A 257 18.25 18.75 7.42
N SER A 258 18.30 18.58 8.75
CA SER A 258 17.30 19.10 9.68
C SER A 258 17.94 19.87 10.84
N PRO A 259 18.39 21.13 10.65
CA PRO A 259 19.25 21.86 11.60
C PRO A 259 18.55 22.34 12.88
N THR A 260 17.22 22.35 12.94
CA THR A 260 16.48 22.97 14.04
C THR A 260 15.21 22.18 14.37
N ASN A 261 15.14 21.60 15.57
CA ASN A 261 13.97 20.98 16.23
C ASN A 261 13.31 19.75 15.58
N GLY A 262 13.91 19.13 14.56
CA GLY A 262 13.33 17.93 13.94
C GLY A 262 13.41 16.65 14.79
N VAL A 263 14.49 16.46 15.57
CA VAL A 263 14.85 15.17 16.23
C VAL A 263 13.82 14.69 17.25
N GLU A 264 13.13 15.59 17.93
CA GLU A 264 12.08 15.22 18.90
C GLU A 264 10.81 14.71 18.20
N ASN A 265 10.46 15.28 17.03
CA ASN A 265 9.41 14.73 16.17
C ASN A 265 9.84 13.38 15.57
N TRP A 266 11.14 13.13 15.37
CA TRP A 266 11.67 11.89 14.76
C TRP A 266 11.61 10.66 15.68
N LEU A 267 11.64 10.82 17.00
CA LEU A 267 11.56 9.70 17.95
C LEU A 267 10.15 9.10 18.02
N GLU A 268 9.10 9.93 17.91
CA GLU A 268 7.71 9.46 17.80
C GLU A 268 7.48 8.65 16.51
N VAL A 269 8.20 8.99 15.44
CA VAL A 269 8.11 8.38 14.10
C VAL A 269 8.76 7.01 14.04
N LEU A 270 9.91 6.85 14.71
CA LEU A 270 10.61 5.58 14.79
C LEU A 270 9.98 4.61 15.80
N GLY A 271 8.99 5.06 16.57
CA GLY A 271 8.28 4.23 17.55
C GLY A 271 9.17 3.72 18.68
N VAL A 272 10.23 4.47 19.02
CA VAL A 272 11.13 4.13 20.13
C VAL A 272 10.52 4.72 21.40
N TYR A 273 9.70 3.92 22.08
CA TYR A 273 9.33 4.10 23.49
C TYR A 273 9.97 3.00 24.34
#